data_AF-A0A2H0A1L8-F1
#
_entry.id   AF-A0A2H0A1L8-F1
#
_cell.length_a   1.000
_cell.length_b   1.000
_cell.length_c   1.000
_cell.angle_alpha   90.00
_cell.angle_beta   90.00
_cell.angle_gamma   90.00
#
_symmetry.space_group_name_H-M   'P 1'
#
loop_
_entity.id
_entity.type
_entity.pdbx_description
1 polymer ?
#
loop_
_entity_poly.entity_id
_entity_poly.type
_entity_poly.pdbx_seq_one_letter_code
_entity_poly.pdbx_strand_id
1 'polypeptide(L)'
;MIHDRPLVPEGCVPQCPGCAHRSLTRSQSLARKTDWLKARLAKWADAFDEIQSVDDERRWGYRTKVCLSARWENGRWRFGLKKKDMVIPIHDCPVHARQIREAMALFADRLPPDRLFPLAYYAQTGSQITLVVKSAKMPDLTWMDATLIQALNRIGVTGLWLHLHPSCGKKVFAKNAWHLIFGTPRSVDENGFVYGPRAFQQVIPSLFHEALASAEAFLAPAADDLFVDLYCGIGTGLAKWRGRCQHVIGVELDGEAVDCARENAPGAEILRGRCTDRIPQMGLFANAAAPGGKRLLFANPPRTGLEPEISDWIADHYQPDRMAYLSCSAGTLHRDLTRLDSAGCEIVKIIPYDFFPQTLHVETLTLLKNKKYR
;
A
#
# COMPACT_ATOMS: atom_id res chain seq x y z
N MET A 1 17.29 25.66 -29.35
CA MET A 1 16.99 26.18 -28.00
C MET A 1 15.66 25.60 -27.58
N ILE A 2 15.67 24.49 -26.83
CA ILE A 2 14.45 23.81 -26.39
C ILE A 2 14.04 24.46 -25.07
N HIS A 3 12.84 25.02 -25.05
CA HIS A 3 12.29 25.75 -23.91
C HIS A 3 12.25 24.88 -22.65
N ASP A 4 13.10 25.25 -21.70
CA ASP A 4 13.19 24.75 -20.33
C ASP A 4 11.89 25.15 -19.59
N ARG A 5 10.83 24.33 -19.74
CA ARG A 5 9.63 24.42 -18.89
C ARG A 5 9.98 23.96 -17.47
N PRO A 6 9.35 24.54 -16.44
CA PRO A 6 9.73 24.26 -15.06
C PRO A 6 9.62 22.76 -14.77
N LEU A 7 10.74 22.15 -14.34
CA LEU A 7 10.84 20.75 -13.89
C LEU A 7 9.84 20.40 -12.77
N VAL A 8 9.25 21.42 -12.14
CA VAL A 8 8.29 21.31 -11.05
C VAL A 8 6.91 21.75 -11.55
N PRO A 9 5.88 20.88 -11.52
CA PRO A 9 4.54 21.23 -11.98
C PRO A 9 3.87 22.32 -11.14
N GLU A 10 2.90 23.00 -11.74
CA GLU A 10 1.97 23.89 -11.03
C GLU A 10 1.28 23.16 -9.85
N GLY A 11 0.99 23.89 -8.77
CA GLY A 11 0.42 23.33 -7.54
C GLY A 11 1.44 22.67 -6.60
N CYS A 12 2.71 22.50 -7.03
CA CYS A 12 3.75 22.02 -6.13
C CYS A 12 4.17 23.10 -5.13
N VAL A 13 3.96 22.83 -3.84
CA VAL A 13 4.34 23.73 -2.75
C VAL A 13 5.83 23.59 -2.42
N PRO A 14 6.66 24.65 -2.51
CA PRO A 14 8.12 24.55 -2.32
C PRO A 14 8.55 23.97 -0.97
N GLN A 15 7.82 24.29 0.11
CA GLN A 15 8.14 23.83 1.46
C GLN A 15 7.68 22.39 1.73
N CYS A 16 6.92 21.77 0.81
CA CYS A 16 6.43 20.40 0.95
C CYS A 16 7.61 19.41 0.95
N PRO A 17 7.77 18.55 1.98
CA PRO A 17 8.85 17.57 2.04
C PRO A 17 8.54 16.28 1.25
N GLY A 18 7.36 16.16 0.66
CA GLY A 18 6.87 14.87 0.13
C GLY A 18 7.58 14.35 -1.12
N CYS A 19 8.22 15.22 -1.91
CA CYS A 19 8.79 14.86 -3.22
C CYS A 19 10.25 15.33 -3.34
N ALA A 20 11.19 14.49 -2.89
CA ALA A 20 12.63 14.78 -2.94
C ALA A 20 13.22 14.81 -4.37
N HIS A 21 12.57 14.14 -5.34
CA HIS A 21 13.00 14.05 -6.74
C HIS A 21 12.19 14.95 -7.67
N ARG A 22 11.34 15.85 -7.16
CA ARG A 22 10.42 16.68 -7.97
C ARG A 22 11.08 17.53 -9.06
N SER A 23 12.37 17.80 -8.95
CA SER A 23 13.14 18.62 -9.90
C SER A 23 14.05 17.78 -10.80
N LEU A 24 13.94 16.45 -10.73
CA LEU A 24 14.73 15.53 -11.55
C LEU A 24 13.90 15.08 -12.75
N THR A 25 14.56 14.85 -13.87
CA THR A 25 13.95 14.10 -14.97
C THR A 25 13.67 12.66 -14.53
N ARG A 26 12.81 11.94 -15.26
CA ARG A 26 12.58 10.50 -15.02
C ARG A 26 13.89 9.72 -15.03
N SER A 27 14.72 9.88 -16.05
CA SER A 27 16.01 9.18 -16.15
C SER A 27 16.93 9.46 -14.95
N GLN A 28 17.05 10.72 -14.51
CA GLN A 28 17.83 11.09 -13.33
C GLN A 28 17.27 10.49 -12.04
N SER A 29 15.94 10.51 -11.86
CA SER A 29 15.29 9.92 -10.69
C SER A 29 15.50 8.40 -10.64
N LEU A 30 15.33 7.72 -11.78
CA LEU A 30 15.49 6.26 -11.88
C LEU A 30 16.95 5.85 -11.65
N ALA A 31 17.92 6.55 -12.25
CA ALA A 31 19.34 6.30 -12.02
C ALA A 31 19.70 6.43 -10.53
N ARG A 32 19.29 7.52 -9.87
CA ARG A 32 19.56 7.71 -8.43
C ARG A 32 18.93 6.63 -7.55
N LYS A 33 17.73 6.16 -7.90
CA LYS A 33 17.04 5.07 -7.21
C LYS A 33 17.80 3.75 -7.37
N THR A 34 18.20 3.43 -8.59
CA THR A 34 18.98 2.24 -8.91
C THR A 34 20.32 2.24 -8.19
N ASP A 35 21.08 3.33 -8.24
CA ASP A 35 22.39 3.44 -7.59
C ASP A 35 22.27 3.28 -6.07
N TRP A 36 21.28 3.95 -5.46
CA TRP A 36 21.02 3.84 -4.03
C TRP A 36 20.66 2.41 -3.63
N LEU A 37 19.82 1.73 -4.40
CA LEU A 37 19.38 0.36 -4.11
C LEU A 37 20.53 -0.64 -4.30
N LYS A 38 21.30 -0.53 -5.39
CA LYS A 38 22.48 -1.36 -5.65
C LYS A 38 23.53 -1.21 -4.54
N ALA A 39 23.75 0.01 -4.03
CA ALA A 39 24.65 0.22 -2.90
C ALA A 39 24.16 -0.48 -1.62
N ARG A 40 22.84 -0.53 -1.38
CA ARG A 40 22.26 -1.19 -0.20
C ARG A 40 22.22 -2.71 -0.29
N LEU A 41 22.14 -3.25 -1.50
CA LEU A 41 22.09 -4.69 -1.77
C LEU A 41 23.33 -5.17 -2.54
N ALA A 42 24.48 -4.53 -2.30
CA ALA A 42 25.71 -4.76 -3.06
C ALA A 42 26.16 -6.24 -3.08
N LYS A 43 25.81 -7.00 -2.05
CA LYS A 43 26.06 -8.46 -1.98
C LYS A 43 25.44 -9.24 -3.15
N TRP A 44 24.33 -8.76 -3.71
CA TRP A 44 23.59 -9.39 -4.80
C TRP A 44 23.55 -8.50 -6.04
N ALA A 45 24.60 -7.70 -6.29
CA ALA A 45 24.65 -6.75 -7.40
C ALA A 45 24.38 -7.39 -8.77
N ASP A 46 24.83 -8.63 -8.97
CA ASP A 46 24.68 -9.38 -10.22
C ASP A 46 23.26 -9.88 -10.47
N ALA A 47 22.38 -9.87 -9.45
CA ALA A 47 20.99 -10.30 -9.57
C ALA A 47 20.04 -9.16 -9.99
N PHE A 48 20.54 -7.93 -10.15
CA PHE A 48 19.71 -6.76 -10.43
C PHE A 48 19.21 -6.73 -11.87
N ASP A 49 17.92 -6.44 -12.02
CA ASP A 49 17.28 -6.06 -13.28
C ASP A 49 17.09 -4.53 -13.37
N GLU A 50 16.63 -4.08 -14.54
CA GLU A 50 16.24 -2.69 -14.76
C GLU A 50 15.05 -2.28 -13.87
N ILE A 51 15.08 -1.05 -13.38
CA ILE A 51 13.97 -0.46 -12.63
C ILE A 51 12.76 -0.25 -13.53
N GLN A 52 11.63 -0.86 -13.16
CA GLN A 52 10.37 -0.70 -13.85
C GLN A 52 9.69 0.59 -13.38
N SER A 53 9.17 1.38 -14.32
CA SER A 53 8.52 2.66 -14.02
C SER A 53 7.53 3.03 -15.10
N VAL A 54 6.44 3.68 -14.70
CA VAL A 54 5.50 4.33 -15.61
C VAL A 54 6.13 5.46 -16.41
N ASP A 55 5.46 5.83 -17.50
CA ASP A 55 5.77 6.97 -18.38
C ASP A 55 5.57 8.31 -17.68
N ASP A 56 6.16 9.37 -18.24
CA ASP A 56 6.27 10.70 -17.61
C ASP A 56 4.92 11.29 -17.19
N GLU A 57 3.88 11.11 -18.00
CA GLU A 57 2.53 11.62 -17.72
C GLU A 57 1.92 10.94 -16.48
N ARG A 58 2.20 9.64 -16.30
CA ARG A 58 1.68 8.81 -15.20
C ARG A 58 2.52 8.92 -13.92
N ARG A 59 3.64 9.67 -13.95
CA ARG A 59 4.45 10.01 -12.77
C ARG A 59 3.82 11.13 -11.91
N TRP A 60 2.66 11.62 -12.32
CA TRP A 60 1.82 12.59 -11.61
C TRP A 60 0.39 12.08 -11.54
N GLY A 61 -0.43 12.64 -10.65
CA GLY A 61 -1.83 12.24 -10.48
C GLY A 61 -2.06 10.82 -9.99
N TYR A 62 -1.00 10.07 -9.68
CA TYR A 62 -1.07 8.64 -9.38
C TYR A 62 -1.61 8.35 -7.97
N ARG A 63 -1.47 9.29 -7.03
CA ARG A 63 -1.72 9.01 -5.62
C ARG A 63 -3.21 9.07 -5.32
N THR A 64 -3.81 7.89 -5.19
CA THR A 64 -5.23 7.69 -4.81
C THR A 64 -5.43 7.44 -3.32
N LYS A 65 -4.34 7.43 -2.53
CA LYS A 65 -4.37 7.29 -1.08
C LYS A 65 -3.61 8.40 -0.35
N VAL A 66 -4.29 9.08 0.57
CA VAL A 66 -3.72 10.15 1.40
C VAL A 66 -4.21 10.07 2.83
N CYS A 67 -3.40 10.57 3.76
CA CYS A 67 -3.78 10.86 5.13
C CYS A 67 -3.12 12.18 5.50
N LEU A 68 -3.91 13.25 5.53
CA LEU A 68 -3.46 14.63 5.65
C LEU A 68 -3.97 15.22 6.96
N SER A 69 -3.11 16.00 7.63
CA SER A 69 -3.55 16.79 8.78
C SER A 69 -4.48 17.89 8.31
N ALA A 70 -5.54 18.11 9.09
CA ALA A 70 -6.50 19.18 8.89
C ALA A 70 -6.27 20.27 9.92
N ARG A 71 -6.40 21.53 9.50
CA ARG A 71 -6.40 22.69 10.41
C ARG A 71 -7.31 23.78 9.88
N TRP A 72 -8.07 24.39 10.77
CA TRP A 72 -8.86 25.58 10.44
C TRP A 72 -7.99 26.83 10.53
N GLU A 73 -7.82 27.54 9.42
CA GLU A 73 -7.04 28.77 9.35
C GLU A 73 -7.72 29.76 8.38
N ASN A 74 -7.86 31.03 8.81
CA ASN A 74 -8.44 32.11 8.00
C ASN A 74 -9.83 31.78 7.41
N GLY A 75 -10.70 31.16 8.22
CA GLY A 75 -12.08 30.87 7.82
C GLY A 75 -12.25 29.68 6.87
N ARG A 76 -11.21 28.85 6.68
CA ARG A 76 -11.25 27.69 5.78
C ARG A 76 -10.45 26.52 6.35
N TRP A 77 -10.81 25.28 5.98
CA TRP A 77 -9.97 24.12 6.29
C TRP A 77 -8.75 24.03 5.36
N ARG A 78 -7.60 23.74 5.96
CA ARG A 78 -6.32 23.47 5.30
C ARG A 78 -5.96 22.00 5.50
N PHE A 79 -5.79 21.28 4.39
CA PHE A 79 -5.36 19.89 4.39
C PHE A 79 -3.93 19.78 3.89
N GLY A 80 -3.08 19.09 4.64
CA GLY A 80 -1.74 18.77 4.14
C GLY A 80 -0.79 18.12 5.12
N LEU A 81 0.50 18.32 4.89
CA LEU A 81 1.55 17.66 5.67
C LEU A 81 1.87 18.45 6.93
N LYS A 82 1.89 17.77 8.07
CA LYS A 82 2.29 18.37 9.34
C LYS A 82 3.81 18.59 9.39
N LYS A 83 4.23 19.80 9.71
CA LYS A 83 5.62 20.16 10.02
C LYS A 83 5.63 20.96 11.32
N LYS A 84 6.13 20.35 12.40
CA LYS A 84 6.01 20.90 13.77
C LYS A 84 4.55 21.24 14.09
N ASP A 85 4.25 22.51 14.37
CA ASP A 85 2.92 23.01 14.75
C ASP A 85 2.16 23.66 13.57
N MET A 86 2.62 23.42 12.34
CA MET A 86 2.00 23.94 11.13
C MET A 86 1.54 22.81 10.21
N VAL A 87 0.50 23.10 9.43
CA VAL A 87 0.07 22.29 8.29
C VAL A 87 0.54 22.99 7.02
N ILE A 88 1.32 22.31 6.19
CA ILE A 88 1.68 22.79 4.86
C ILE A 88 0.52 22.38 3.93
N PRO A 89 -0.37 23.31 3.52
CA PRO A 89 -1.52 22.98 2.69
C PRO A 89 -1.06 22.49 1.32
N ILE A 90 -1.65 21.41 0.82
CA ILE A 90 -1.29 20.81 -0.49
C ILE A 90 -2.54 20.41 -1.28
N HIS A 91 -3.51 21.32 -1.34
CA HIS A 91 -4.79 21.10 -2.04
C HIS A 91 -4.60 20.82 -3.53
N ASP A 92 -3.64 21.50 -4.16
CA ASP A 92 -3.35 21.39 -5.59
C ASP A 92 -2.17 20.45 -5.89
N CYS A 93 -1.87 19.51 -5.00
CA CYS A 93 -0.71 18.64 -5.16
C CYS A 93 -0.77 17.88 -6.51
N PRO A 94 0.24 18.02 -7.38
CA PRO A 94 0.22 17.39 -8.70
C PRO A 94 0.34 15.86 -8.62
N VAL A 95 0.82 15.31 -7.51
CA VAL A 95 0.90 13.86 -7.29
C VAL A 95 -0.46 13.26 -6.89
N HIS A 96 -1.35 14.03 -6.26
CA HIS A 96 -2.67 13.54 -5.87
C HIS A 96 -3.54 13.27 -7.11
N ALA A 97 -4.33 12.21 -7.07
CA ALA A 97 -5.36 11.99 -8.08
C ALA A 97 -6.38 13.14 -8.09
N ARG A 98 -7.02 13.36 -9.25
CA ARG A 98 -8.02 14.43 -9.43
C ARG A 98 -9.11 14.37 -8.35
N GLN A 99 -9.65 13.17 -8.11
CA GLN A 99 -10.70 12.93 -7.11
C GLN A 99 -10.30 13.42 -5.70
N ILE A 100 -9.03 13.25 -5.30
CA ILE A 100 -8.54 13.74 -4.00
C ILE A 100 -8.49 15.26 -3.96
N ARG A 101 -7.98 15.91 -5.02
CA ARG A 101 -7.93 17.38 -5.09
C ARG A 101 -9.32 17.99 -5.02
N GLU A 102 -10.25 17.43 -5.80
CA GLU A 102 -11.65 17.89 -5.84
C GLU A 102 -12.35 17.66 -4.49
N ALA A 103 -12.17 16.48 -3.87
CA ALA A 103 -12.73 16.19 -2.56
C ALA A 103 -12.19 17.13 -1.47
N MET A 104 -10.87 17.36 -1.44
CA MET A 104 -10.27 18.32 -0.51
C MET A 104 -10.83 19.73 -0.70
N ALA A 105 -10.95 20.21 -1.94
CA ALA A 105 -11.51 21.53 -2.22
C ALA A 105 -12.96 21.64 -1.72
N LEU A 106 -13.80 20.62 -1.94
CA LEU A 106 -15.17 20.59 -1.45
C LEU A 106 -15.24 20.69 0.08
N PHE A 107 -14.49 19.85 0.79
CA PHE A 107 -14.49 19.86 2.26
C PHE A 107 -13.83 21.11 2.85
N ALA A 108 -12.91 21.74 2.12
CA ALA A 108 -12.25 22.95 2.57
C ALA A 108 -13.25 24.08 2.87
N ASP A 109 -14.29 24.17 2.04
CA ASP A 109 -15.28 25.25 2.05
C ASP A 109 -16.60 24.85 2.74
N ARG A 110 -16.96 23.57 2.71
CA ARG A 110 -18.27 23.10 3.18
C ARG A 110 -18.31 22.66 4.63
N LEU A 111 -17.18 22.24 5.20
CA LEU A 111 -17.17 21.75 6.57
C LEU A 111 -17.34 22.90 7.58
N PRO A 112 -18.04 22.65 8.71
CA PRO A 112 -18.19 23.66 9.76
C PRO A 112 -16.83 24.08 10.35
N PRO A 113 -16.74 25.26 10.99
CA PRO A 113 -15.52 25.70 11.68
C PRO A 113 -15.09 24.73 12.79
N ASP A 114 -13.79 24.73 13.10
CA ASP A 114 -13.15 23.82 14.08
C ASP A 114 -13.85 23.74 15.45
N ARG A 115 -14.40 24.87 15.94
CA ARG A 115 -15.15 24.91 17.20
C ARG A 115 -16.37 23.99 17.22
N LEU A 116 -16.98 23.71 16.06
CA LEU A 116 -18.15 22.84 15.89
C LEU A 116 -17.76 21.46 15.33
N PHE A 117 -16.66 21.41 14.58
CA PHE A 117 -16.22 20.21 13.87
C PHE A 117 -14.69 20.05 14.05
N PRO A 118 -14.22 19.50 15.18
CA PRO A 118 -12.79 19.44 15.51
C PRO A 118 -12.06 18.38 14.68
N LEU A 119 -11.93 18.63 13.37
CA LEU A 119 -11.32 17.74 12.40
C LEU A 119 -9.80 17.74 12.57
N ALA A 120 -9.22 16.55 12.78
CA ALA A 120 -7.78 16.39 12.90
C ALA A 120 -7.13 15.89 11.62
N TYR A 121 -7.81 15.00 10.88
CA TYR A 121 -7.28 14.43 9.64
C TYR A 121 -8.37 14.26 8.59
N TYR A 122 -7.97 14.52 7.35
CA TYR A 122 -8.66 14.04 6.15
C TYR A 122 -7.86 12.87 5.58
N ALA A 123 -8.50 11.71 5.46
CA ALA A 123 -7.93 10.54 4.83
C ALA A 123 -8.82 10.09 3.68
N GLN A 124 -8.21 9.58 2.62
CA GLN A 124 -8.92 9.01 1.49
C GLN A 124 -8.13 7.82 0.95
N THR A 125 -8.84 6.74 0.67
CA THR A 125 -8.34 5.52 0.01
C THR A 125 -9.25 5.27 -1.17
N GLY A 126 -8.77 5.52 -2.39
CA GLY A 126 -9.60 5.44 -3.59
C GLY A 126 -10.86 6.30 -3.45
N SER A 127 -12.03 5.68 -3.60
CA SER A 127 -13.34 6.32 -3.52
C SER A 127 -13.94 6.37 -2.10
N GLN A 128 -13.18 5.96 -1.08
CA GLN A 128 -13.59 5.98 0.33
C GLN A 128 -12.89 7.12 1.08
N ILE A 129 -13.67 8.03 1.64
CA ILE A 129 -13.18 9.18 2.43
C ILE A 129 -13.43 8.94 3.91
N THR A 130 -12.48 9.34 4.76
CA THR A 130 -12.60 9.35 6.22
C THR A 130 -12.21 10.70 6.78
N LEU A 131 -13.13 11.34 7.49
CA LEU A 131 -12.87 12.53 8.29
C LEU A 131 -12.67 12.11 9.75
N VAL A 132 -11.47 12.31 10.28
CA VAL A 132 -11.10 11.92 11.66
C VAL A 132 -11.34 13.09 12.60
N VAL A 133 -12.39 12.99 13.40
CA VAL A 133 -12.86 14.07 14.29
C VAL A 133 -12.41 13.78 15.72
N LYS A 134 -11.79 14.76 16.37
CA LYS A 134 -11.36 14.72 17.77
C LYS A 134 -12.52 14.92 18.75
N SER A 135 -13.51 14.04 18.67
CA SER A 135 -14.68 14.07 19.54
C SER A 135 -15.15 12.64 19.79
N ALA A 136 -15.78 12.41 20.95
CA ALA A 136 -16.52 11.18 21.23
C ALA A 136 -17.99 11.31 20.82
N LYS A 137 -18.47 12.56 20.68
CA LYS A 137 -19.84 12.90 20.32
C LYS A 137 -19.91 13.15 18.83
N MET A 138 -20.96 12.63 18.19
CA MET A 138 -21.26 12.91 16.80
C MET A 138 -21.46 14.43 16.61
N PRO A 139 -20.71 15.08 15.71
CA PRO A 139 -20.97 16.48 15.39
C PRO A 139 -22.26 16.63 14.58
N ASP A 140 -22.76 17.85 14.48
CA ASP A 140 -23.87 18.16 13.59
C ASP A 140 -23.51 17.83 12.13
N LEU A 141 -24.47 17.24 11.41
CA LEU A 141 -24.30 16.78 10.02
C LEU A 141 -25.10 17.62 9.01
N THR A 142 -25.63 18.79 9.39
CA THR A 142 -26.43 19.63 8.47
C THR A 142 -25.66 20.13 7.26
N TRP A 143 -24.33 20.18 7.34
CA TRP A 143 -23.43 20.48 6.22
C TRP A 143 -23.46 19.42 5.12
N MET A 144 -23.97 18.21 5.41
CA MET A 144 -24.11 17.11 4.46
C MET A 144 -25.44 17.25 3.67
N ASP A 145 -25.57 18.37 2.97
CA ASP A 145 -26.74 18.68 2.16
C ASP A 145 -26.77 17.91 0.81
N ALA A 146 -27.89 18.00 0.10
CA ALA A 146 -28.07 17.36 -1.21
C ALA A 146 -27.05 17.84 -2.25
N THR A 147 -26.58 19.09 -2.16
CA THR A 147 -25.61 19.66 -3.11
C THR A 147 -24.23 19.03 -2.91
N LEU A 148 -23.79 18.86 -1.66
CA LEU A 148 -22.54 18.19 -1.34
C LEU A 148 -22.61 16.71 -1.73
N ILE A 149 -23.72 16.03 -1.45
CA ILE A 149 -23.92 14.62 -1.85
C ILE A 149 -23.82 14.48 -3.38
N GLN A 150 -24.48 15.36 -4.15
CA GLN A 150 -24.36 15.37 -5.60
C GLN A 150 -22.94 15.67 -6.09
N ALA A 151 -22.20 16.54 -5.39
CA ALA A 151 -20.80 16.82 -5.71
C ALA A 151 -19.91 15.59 -5.46
N LEU A 152 -20.07 14.90 -4.32
CA LEU A 152 -19.35 13.67 -3.98
C LEU A 152 -19.61 12.56 -5.01
N ASN A 153 -20.86 12.34 -5.39
CA ASN A 153 -21.22 11.38 -6.45
C ASN A 153 -20.55 11.73 -7.79
N ARG A 154 -20.58 13.01 -8.20
CA ARG A 154 -19.98 13.45 -9.48
C ARG A 154 -18.47 13.23 -9.55
N ILE A 155 -17.77 13.36 -8.43
CA ILE A 155 -16.33 13.10 -8.36
C ILE A 155 -16.02 11.61 -8.13
N GLY A 156 -17.04 10.75 -8.01
CA GLY A 156 -16.90 9.30 -7.87
C GLY A 156 -16.63 8.81 -6.45
N VAL A 157 -16.92 9.61 -5.42
CA VAL A 157 -16.82 9.16 -4.02
C VAL A 157 -18.03 8.27 -3.72
N THR A 158 -17.76 7.08 -3.23
CA THR A 158 -18.76 6.03 -2.97
C THR A 158 -18.99 5.81 -1.49
N GLY A 159 -18.12 6.31 -0.61
CA GLY A 159 -18.28 6.21 0.84
C GLY A 159 -17.62 7.37 1.57
N LEU A 160 -18.33 7.93 2.55
CA LEU A 160 -17.82 8.95 3.46
C LEU A 160 -18.03 8.51 4.89
N TRP A 161 -16.93 8.45 5.64
CA TRP A 161 -16.88 8.03 7.02
C TRP A 161 -16.54 9.19 7.94
N LEU A 162 -17.20 9.24 9.09
CA LEU A 162 -16.71 9.94 10.27
C LEU A 162 -16.06 8.95 11.23
N HIS A 163 -14.80 9.22 11.57
CA HIS A 163 -14.09 8.47 12.59
C HIS A 163 -13.96 9.32 13.85
N LEU A 164 -14.73 8.98 14.88
CA LEU A 164 -14.77 9.71 16.14
C LEU A 164 -13.64 9.21 17.05
N HIS A 165 -12.55 9.98 17.12
CA HIS A 165 -11.34 9.59 17.84
C HIS A 165 -10.86 10.74 18.74
N PRO A 166 -11.37 10.86 19.98
CA PRO A 166 -11.03 11.95 20.91
C PRO A 166 -9.53 12.09 21.16
N SER A 167 -8.86 10.94 21.29
CA SER A 167 -7.42 10.85 21.58
C SER A 167 -6.55 10.81 20.32
N CYS A 168 -7.10 11.19 19.16
CA CYS A 168 -6.36 11.19 17.91
C CYS A 168 -5.07 12.01 18.03
N GLY A 169 -3.95 11.41 17.65
CA GLY A 169 -2.63 12.01 17.74
C GLY A 169 -1.72 11.39 16.70
N LYS A 170 -0.61 10.79 17.12
CA LYS A 170 0.24 9.99 16.20
C LYS A 170 -0.51 8.78 15.64
N LYS A 171 -1.35 8.15 16.46
CA LYS A 171 -2.27 7.10 16.03
C LYS A 171 -3.52 7.76 15.46
N VAL A 172 -3.60 7.82 14.14
CA VAL A 172 -4.72 8.47 13.43
C VAL A 172 -6.01 7.66 13.60
N PHE A 173 -5.90 6.34 13.42
CA PHE A 173 -7.04 5.42 13.41
C PHE A 173 -7.11 4.57 14.68
N ALA A 174 -8.29 4.56 15.31
CA ALA A 174 -8.67 3.63 16.36
C ALA A 174 -9.48 2.45 15.79
N LYS A 175 -9.66 1.40 16.60
CA LYS A 175 -10.36 0.18 16.18
C LYS A 175 -11.87 0.39 15.99
N ASN A 176 -12.48 1.26 16.82
CA ASN A 176 -13.93 1.44 16.92
C ASN A 176 -14.33 2.87 16.53
N ALA A 177 -15.63 3.19 16.61
CA ALA A 177 -16.18 4.53 16.37
C ALA A 177 -15.99 5.02 14.92
N TRP A 178 -16.32 4.13 13.98
CA TRP A 178 -16.40 4.42 12.55
C TRP A 178 -17.87 4.51 12.16
N HIS A 179 -18.27 5.62 11.57
CA HIS A 179 -19.65 5.89 11.18
C HIS A 179 -19.71 6.21 9.70
N LEU A 180 -20.34 5.36 8.91
CA LEU A 180 -20.65 5.64 7.52
C LEU A 180 -21.78 6.66 7.48
N ILE A 181 -21.52 7.84 6.92
CA ILE A 181 -22.50 8.93 6.86
C ILE A 181 -23.03 9.15 5.44
N PHE A 182 -22.35 8.64 4.42
CA PHE A 182 -22.83 8.65 3.04
C PHE A 182 -22.27 7.45 2.26
N GLY A 183 -23.10 6.88 1.38
CA GLY A 183 -22.70 5.86 0.41
C GLY A 183 -22.62 4.44 0.98
N THR A 184 -21.65 3.65 0.50
CA THR A 184 -21.43 2.24 0.86
C THR A 184 -20.14 2.07 1.67
N PRO A 185 -20.06 1.06 2.55
CA PRO A 185 -18.91 0.89 3.45
C PRO A 185 -17.62 0.45 2.75
N ARG A 186 -17.74 -0.08 1.52
CA ARG A 186 -16.63 -0.57 0.71
C ARG A 186 -16.86 -0.16 -0.74
N SER A 187 -15.76 -0.10 -1.48
CA SER A 187 -15.70 0.18 -2.92
C SER A 187 -15.10 -0.97 -3.67
N VAL A 188 -15.20 -0.93 -4.99
CA VAL A 188 -14.53 -1.85 -5.91
C VAL A 188 -13.55 -1.04 -6.74
N ASP A 189 -12.31 -1.51 -6.89
CA ASP A 189 -11.34 -0.86 -7.76
C ASP A 189 -11.54 -1.24 -9.24
N GLU A 190 -10.73 -0.66 -10.12
CA GLU A 190 -10.80 -0.91 -11.57
C GLU A 190 -10.54 -2.38 -11.96
N ASN A 191 -9.97 -3.19 -11.05
CA ASN A 191 -9.66 -4.60 -11.28
C ASN A 191 -10.68 -5.53 -10.58
N GLY A 192 -11.76 -4.98 -10.03
CA GLY A 192 -12.81 -5.76 -9.38
C GLY A 192 -12.53 -6.11 -7.91
N PHE A 193 -11.46 -5.56 -7.29
CA PHE A 193 -11.16 -5.87 -5.89
C PHE A 193 -11.93 -4.95 -4.95
N VAL A 194 -12.63 -5.56 -4.00
CA VAL A 194 -13.32 -4.90 -2.90
C VAL A 194 -12.29 -4.34 -1.91
N TYR A 195 -12.48 -3.09 -1.46
CA TYR A 195 -11.65 -2.45 -0.44
C TYR A 195 -12.46 -1.51 0.45
N GLY A 196 -12.02 -1.39 1.71
CA GLY A 196 -12.59 -0.45 2.68
C GLY A 196 -11.75 0.82 2.88
N PRO A 197 -12.19 1.74 3.76
CA PRO A 197 -11.51 3.02 4.00
C PRO A 197 -10.09 2.87 4.57
N ARG A 198 -9.76 1.75 5.22
CA ARG A 198 -8.47 1.50 5.88
C ARG A 198 -7.54 0.63 5.03
N ALA A 199 -8.07 0.00 3.98
CA ALA A 199 -7.35 -0.90 3.10
C ALA A 199 -6.00 -0.34 2.62
N PHE A 200 -4.96 -1.17 2.66
CA PHE A 200 -3.72 -0.89 1.96
C PHE A 200 -3.87 -1.24 0.47
N GLN A 201 -3.47 -0.31 -0.39
CA GLN A 201 -3.37 -0.50 -1.83
C GLN A 201 -2.04 0.07 -2.30
N GLN A 202 -1.43 -0.61 -3.27
CA GLN A 202 -0.23 -0.10 -3.91
C GLN A 202 -0.55 1.16 -4.70
N VAL A 203 0.39 2.10 -4.66
CA VAL A 203 0.12 3.47 -5.08
C VAL A 203 0.01 3.61 -6.60
N ILE A 204 0.63 2.71 -7.36
CA ILE A 204 0.46 2.58 -8.82
C ILE A 204 0.02 1.14 -9.12
N PRO A 205 -1.29 0.90 -9.33
CA PRO A 205 -1.82 -0.45 -9.56
C PRO A 205 -1.17 -1.19 -10.72
N SER A 206 -0.88 -0.52 -11.85
CA SER A 206 -0.27 -1.17 -13.01
C SER A 206 1.10 -1.78 -12.70
N LEU A 207 1.96 -1.06 -11.98
CA LEU A 207 3.27 -1.57 -11.57
C LEU A 207 3.16 -2.71 -10.54
N PHE A 208 2.12 -2.68 -9.69
CA PHE A 208 1.87 -3.81 -8.79
C PHE A 208 1.42 -5.06 -9.53
N HIS A 209 0.57 -4.92 -10.55
CA HIS A 209 0.18 -6.04 -11.41
C HIS A 209 1.36 -6.60 -12.19
N GLU A 210 2.26 -5.75 -12.69
CA GLU A 210 3.53 -6.17 -13.31
C GLU A 210 4.41 -6.93 -12.31
N ALA A 211 4.56 -6.44 -11.08
CA ALA A 211 5.30 -7.14 -10.03
C ALA A 211 4.68 -8.51 -9.69
N LEU A 212 3.36 -8.59 -9.59
CA LEU A 212 2.64 -9.85 -9.38
C LEU A 212 2.80 -10.80 -10.59
N ALA A 213 2.83 -10.28 -11.82
CA ALA A 213 3.08 -11.09 -13.02
C ALA A 213 4.52 -11.63 -13.06
N SER A 214 5.52 -10.82 -12.71
CA SER A 214 6.90 -11.28 -12.58
C SER A 214 7.06 -12.33 -11.48
N ALA A 215 6.41 -12.12 -10.33
CA ALA A 215 6.36 -13.10 -9.24
C ALA A 215 5.69 -14.40 -9.70
N GLU A 216 4.54 -14.31 -10.37
CA GLU A 216 3.83 -15.48 -10.89
C GLU A 216 4.66 -16.29 -11.89
N ALA A 217 5.29 -15.62 -12.85
CA ALA A 217 6.11 -16.27 -13.86
C ALA A 217 7.29 -17.02 -13.23
N PHE A 218 7.88 -16.45 -12.17
CA PHE A 218 8.97 -17.08 -11.45
C PHE A 218 8.51 -18.21 -10.52
N LEU A 219 7.45 -18.00 -9.73
CA LEU A 219 6.90 -19.01 -8.82
C LEU A 219 6.33 -20.20 -9.60
N ALA A 220 5.77 -19.94 -10.78
CA ALA A 220 5.15 -20.91 -11.68
C ALA A 220 4.15 -21.85 -10.95
N PRO A 221 3.12 -21.29 -10.29
CA PRO A 221 2.15 -22.06 -9.52
C PRO A 221 1.38 -23.07 -10.39
N ALA A 222 1.29 -24.30 -9.90
CA ALA A 222 0.48 -25.39 -10.45
C ALA A 222 -0.66 -25.78 -9.48
N ALA A 223 -1.62 -26.54 -9.96
CA ALA A 223 -2.84 -26.89 -9.21
C ALA A 223 -2.55 -27.53 -7.84
N ASP A 224 -1.57 -28.41 -7.78
CA ASP A 224 -1.21 -29.19 -6.58
C ASP A 224 -0.14 -28.52 -5.71
N ASP A 225 0.35 -27.34 -6.11
CA ASP A 225 1.33 -26.59 -5.31
C ASP A 225 0.69 -26.02 -4.04
N LEU A 226 1.49 -25.94 -2.98
CA LEU A 226 1.14 -25.29 -1.73
C LEU A 226 1.58 -23.83 -1.78
N PHE A 227 0.66 -22.90 -1.55
CA PHE A 227 0.96 -21.48 -1.62
C PHE A 227 0.67 -20.77 -0.30
N VAL A 228 1.68 -20.08 0.24
CA VAL A 228 1.54 -19.18 1.40
C VAL A 228 1.72 -17.72 0.95
N ASP A 229 0.72 -16.88 1.19
CA ASP A 229 0.75 -15.44 0.96
C ASP A 229 0.80 -14.68 2.31
N LEU A 230 1.97 -14.16 2.65
CA LEU A 230 2.18 -13.42 3.89
C LEU A 230 1.91 -11.93 3.68
N TYR A 231 1.19 -11.34 4.63
CA TYR A 231 0.75 -9.93 4.59
C TYR A 231 -0.14 -9.67 3.37
N CYS A 232 -1.13 -10.55 3.17
CA CYS A 232 -1.89 -10.64 1.92
C CYS A 232 -2.82 -9.43 1.67
N GLY A 233 -2.98 -8.52 2.64
CA GLY A 233 -3.79 -7.32 2.50
C GLY A 233 -5.23 -7.65 2.14
N ILE A 234 -5.79 -6.92 1.15
CA ILE A 234 -7.13 -7.18 0.62
C ILE A 234 -7.20 -8.41 -0.32
N GLY A 235 -6.13 -9.19 -0.45
CA GLY A 235 -6.14 -10.44 -1.22
C GLY A 235 -5.88 -10.31 -2.72
N THR A 236 -5.30 -9.21 -3.21
CA THR A 236 -4.98 -9.03 -4.65
C THR A 236 -4.01 -10.10 -5.16
N GLY A 237 -2.91 -10.35 -4.44
CA GLY A 237 -1.99 -11.45 -4.76
C GLY A 237 -2.65 -12.81 -4.51
N LEU A 238 -3.29 -12.96 -3.35
CA LEU A 238 -4.00 -14.18 -2.95
C LEU A 238 -4.99 -14.70 -3.99
N ALA A 239 -5.78 -13.80 -4.61
CA ALA A 239 -6.72 -14.14 -5.68
C ALA A 239 -6.02 -14.70 -6.92
N LYS A 240 -4.86 -14.12 -7.27
CA LYS A 240 -4.03 -14.57 -8.39
C LYS A 240 -3.48 -15.98 -8.14
N TRP A 241 -2.98 -16.24 -6.93
CA TRP A 241 -2.47 -17.55 -6.53
C TRP A 241 -3.58 -18.58 -6.48
N ARG A 242 -4.75 -18.22 -5.93
CA ARG A 242 -5.90 -19.11 -5.85
C ARG A 242 -6.45 -19.47 -7.23
N GLY A 243 -6.32 -18.59 -8.22
CA GLY A 243 -6.66 -18.91 -9.62
C GLY A 243 -5.80 -20.01 -10.25
N ARG A 244 -4.68 -20.41 -9.62
CA ARG A 244 -3.72 -21.40 -10.15
C ARG A 244 -3.47 -22.59 -9.23
N CYS A 245 -3.50 -22.39 -7.91
CA CYS A 245 -3.29 -23.42 -6.90
C CYS A 245 -4.60 -23.73 -6.17
N GLN A 246 -4.82 -24.99 -5.83
CA GLN A 246 -5.95 -25.40 -4.99
C GLN A 246 -5.68 -25.10 -3.51
N HIS A 247 -4.43 -25.25 -3.07
CA HIS A 247 -4.02 -25.08 -1.68
C HIS A 247 -3.34 -23.73 -1.47
N VAL A 248 -4.13 -22.71 -1.15
CA VAL A 248 -3.64 -21.35 -0.89
C VAL A 248 -4.07 -20.87 0.48
N ILE A 249 -3.12 -20.40 1.28
CA ILE A 249 -3.37 -19.73 2.56
C ILE A 249 -2.80 -18.31 2.58
N GLY A 250 -3.60 -17.35 3.02
CA GLY A 250 -3.20 -15.97 3.25
C GLY A 250 -3.18 -15.62 4.74
N VAL A 251 -2.25 -14.75 5.15
CA VAL A 251 -2.22 -14.21 6.52
C VAL A 251 -2.23 -12.69 6.50
N GLU A 252 -3.16 -12.08 7.24
CA GLU A 252 -3.32 -10.62 7.33
C GLU A 252 -3.73 -10.18 8.74
N LEU A 253 -3.17 -9.07 9.22
CA LEU A 253 -3.41 -8.54 10.55
C LEU A 253 -4.71 -7.74 10.64
N ASP A 254 -4.97 -6.88 9.66
CA ASP A 254 -6.11 -5.97 9.65
C ASP A 254 -7.41 -6.71 9.34
N GLY A 255 -8.42 -6.52 10.19
CA GLY A 255 -9.69 -7.24 10.06
C GLY A 255 -10.49 -6.87 8.80
N GLU A 256 -10.49 -5.59 8.42
CA GLU A 256 -11.22 -5.14 7.21
C GLU A 256 -10.51 -5.65 5.96
N ALA A 257 -9.17 -5.68 5.96
CA ALA A 257 -8.40 -6.29 4.89
C ALA A 257 -8.70 -7.79 4.75
N VAL A 258 -8.77 -8.54 5.86
CA VAL A 258 -9.20 -9.96 5.86
C VAL A 258 -10.60 -10.13 5.29
N ASP A 259 -11.56 -9.29 5.68
CA ASP A 259 -12.94 -9.37 5.18
C ASP A 259 -12.99 -9.08 3.68
N CYS A 260 -12.20 -8.12 3.18
CA CYS A 260 -12.04 -7.89 1.75
C CYS A 260 -11.37 -9.07 1.04
N ALA A 261 -10.31 -9.64 1.63
CA ALA A 261 -9.58 -10.77 1.06
C ALA A 261 -10.46 -12.02 0.88
N ARG A 262 -11.40 -12.27 1.80
CA ARG A 262 -12.38 -13.37 1.67
C ARG A 262 -13.31 -13.20 0.47
N GLU A 263 -13.70 -11.98 0.16
CA GLU A 263 -14.54 -11.67 -1.01
C GLU A 263 -13.73 -11.67 -2.30
N ASN A 264 -12.51 -11.17 -2.24
CA ASN A 264 -11.62 -11.02 -3.38
C ASN A 264 -10.95 -12.32 -3.84
N ALA A 265 -10.70 -13.25 -2.92
CA ALA A 265 -10.04 -14.53 -3.17
C ALA A 265 -10.90 -15.70 -2.67
N PRO A 266 -12.09 -15.91 -3.27
CA PRO A 266 -12.98 -16.97 -2.82
C PRO A 266 -12.30 -18.34 -2.92
N GLY A 267 -12.39 -19.13 -1.85
CA GLY A 267 -11.81 -20.47 -1.78
C GLY A 267 -10.34 -20.53 -1.36
N ALA A 268 -9.69 -19.41 -1.03
CA ALA A 268 -8.43 -19.41 -0.28
C ALA A 268 -8.70 -19.49 1.24
N GLU A 269 -7.81 -20.15 1.98
CA GLU A 269 -7.82 -20.08 3.45
C GLU A 269 -7.22 -18.75 3.90
N ILE A 270 -7.82 -18.09 4.89
CA ILE A 270 -7.35 -16.77 5.35
C ILE A 270 -7.32 -16.71 6.87
N LEU A 271 -6.12 -16.49 7.41
CA LEU A 271 -5.87 -16.34 8.83
C LEU A 271 -5.74 -14.87 9.19
N ARG A 272 -6.47 -14.45 10.24
CA ARG A 272 -6.36 -13.10 10.80
C ARG A 272 -5.33 -13.06 11.92
N GLY A 273 -4.28 -12.25 11.83
CA GLY A 273 -3.30 -12.04 12.89
C GLY A 273 -1.95 -11.58 12.37
N ARG A 274 -0.99 -11.41 13.27
CA ARG A 274 0.42 -11.28 12.85
C ARG A 274 0.87 -12.60 12.22
N CYS A 275 1.81 -12.54 11.28
CA CYS A 275 2.28 -13.75 10.63
C CYS A 275 2.94 -14.68 11.65
N THR A 276 3.73 -14.15 12.58
CA THR A 276 4.37 -14.94 13.65
C THR A 276 3.36 -15.70 14.51
N ASP A 277 2.24 -15.07 14.87
CA ASP A 277 1.19 -15.69 15.68
C ASP A 277 0.44 -16.81 14.93
N ARG A 278 0.64 -16.92 13.60
CA ARG A 278 -0.05 -17.86 12.70
C ARG A 278 0.84 -18.97 12.15
N ILE A 279 2.12 -19.02 12.54
CA ILE A 279 3.05 -20.09 12.17
C ILE A 279 2.48 -21.49 12.46
N PRO A 280 1.86 -21.79 13.63
CA PRO A 280 1.31 -23.12 13.90
C PRO A 280 0.25 -23.54 12.89
N GLN A 281 -0.68 -22.65 12.53
CA GLN A 281 -1.74 -22.91 11.57
C GLN A 281 -1.20 -23.07 10.16
N MET A 282 -0.22 -22.25 9.75
CA MET A 282 0.47 -22.43 8.46
C MET A 282 1.21 -23.76 8.38
N GLY A 283 1.79 -24.23 9.49
CA GLY A 283 2.43 -25.54 9.58
C GLY A 283 1.42 -26.69 9.43
N LEU A 284 0.26 -26.60 10.10
CA LEU A 284 -0.82 -27.57 9.94
C LEU A 284 -1.36 -27.60 8.50
N PHE A 285 -1.58 -26.42 7.91
CA PHE A 285 -1.97 -26.27 6.52
C PHE A 285 -0.97 -26.95 5.57
N ALA A 286 0.33 -26.68 5.76
CA ALA A 286 1.38 -27.28 4.95
C ALA A 286 1.47 -28.80 5.07
N ASN A 287 1.17 -29.35 6.25
CA ASN A 287 1.17 -30.79 6.49
C ASN A 287 -0.08 -31.48 5.94
N ALA A 288 -1.23 -30.80 5.96
CA ALA A 288 -2.50 -31.34 5.47
C ALA A 288 -2.57 -31.42 3.93
N ALA A 289 -1.80 -30.60 3.22
CA ALA A 289 -1.86 -30.43 1.78
C ALA A 289 -0.99 -31.41 0.94
N ALA A 290 -0.60 -32.59 1.45
CA ALA A 290 0.24 -33.53 0.67
C ALA A 290 -0.62 -34.28 -0.39
N PRO A 291 -0.26 -34.24 -1.69
CA PRO A 291 1.01 -34.82 -2.16
C PRO A 291 1.81 -34.00 -3.22
N GLY A 292 3.15 -34.08 -3.16
CA GLY A 292 4.06 -33.91 -4.31
C GLY A 292 4.27 -32.51 -4.92
N GLY A 293 3.44 -31.51 -4.62
CA GLY A 293 3.57 -30.15 -5.15
C GLY A 293 4.69 -29.33 -4.50
N LYS A 294 5.09 -28.24 -5.17
CA LYS A 294 6.09 -27.29 -4.65
C LYS A 294 5.52 -26.47 -3.52
N ARG A 295 6.38 -26.05 -2.59
CA ARG A 295 6.08 -25.01 -1.61
C ARG A 295 6.43 -23.64 -2.18
N LEU A 296 5.42 -22.82 -2.37
CA LEU A 296 5.55 -21.46 -2.89
C LEU A 296 5.24 -20.45 -1.79
N LEU A 297 5.91 -19.30 -1.85
CA LEU A 297 5.70 -18.21 -0.91
C LEU A 297 5.72 -16.86 -1.60
N PHE A 298 4.72 -16.04 -1.33
CA PHE A 298 4.74 -14.62 -1.62
C PHE A 298 4.73 -13.84 -0.29
N ALA A 299 5.58 -12.82 -0.18
CA ALA A 299 5.61 -11.93 0.98
C ALA A 299 5.61 -10.47 0.54
N ASN A 300 4.71 -9.68 1.11
CA ASN A 300 4.64 -8.22 0.92
C ASN A 300 4.54 -7.50 2.29
N PRO A 301 5.57 -7.61 3.14
CA PRO A 301 5.53 -7.07 4.51
C PRO A 301 5.47 -5.55 4.55
N PRO A 302 5.09 -4.98 5.72
CA PRO A 302 5.24 -3.55 5.98
C PRO A 302 6.72 -3.12 5.96
N ARG A 303 6.96 -1.81 6.08
CA ARG A 303 8.30 -1.19 6.03
C ARG A 303 9.32 -1.76 7.05
N THR A 304 8.86 -2.44 8.10
CA THR A 304 9.69 -3.13 9.09
C THR A 304 10.31 -4.43 8.57
N GLY A 305 9.94 -4.87 7.34
CA GLY A 305 10.34 -6.15 6.77
C GLY A 305 9.58 -7.32 7.38
N LEU A 306 10.08 -8.53 7.15
CA LEU A 306 9.55 -9.73 7.77
C LEU A 306 9.67 -9.62 9.30
N GLU A 307 8.67 -10.14 10.01
CA GLU A 307 8.81 -10.46 11.44
C GLU A 307 10.00 -11.44 11.60
N PRO A 308 10.89 -11.26 12.59
CA PRO A 308 12.08 -12.10 12.74
C PRO A 308 11.75 -13.60 12.77
N GLU A 309 10.71 -13.99 13.51
CA GLU A 309 10.28 -15.38 13.63
C GLU A 309 9.73 -15.94 12.31
N ILE A 310 9.21 -15.08 11.42
CA ILE A 310 8.82 -15.48 10.06
C ILE A 310 10.05 -15.73 9.19
N SER A 311 11.08 -14.88 9.30
CA SER A 311 12.32 -15.13 8.55
C SER A 311 12.99 -16.43 8.98
N ASP A 312 12.97 -16.74 10.29
CA ASP A 312 13.46 -18.01 10.83
C ASP A 312 12.59 -19.19 10.41
N TRP A 313 11.26 -19.06 10.47
CA TRP A 313 10.34 -20.09 10.01
C TRP A 313 10.50 -20.42 8.53
N ILE A 314 10.66 -19.41 7.66
CA ILE A 314 10.91 -19.63 6.23
C ILE A 314 12.22 -20.40 6.03
N ALA A 315 13.28 -19.98 6.71
CA ALA A 315 14.60 -20.53 6.55
C ALA A 315 14.76 -21.96 7.10
N ASP A 316 14.16 -22.24 8.25
CA ASP A 316 14.47 -23.46 9.02
C ASP A 316 13.37 -24.52 8.94
N HIS A 317 12.12 -24.12 8.65
CA HIS A 317 10.97 -25.01 8.71
C HIS A 317 10.20 -25.11 7.40
N TYR A 318 9.78 -23.98 6.82
CA TYR A 318 8.95 -23.99 5.60
C TYR A 318 9.78 -24.34 4.36
N GLN A 319 10.96 -23.71 4.21
CA GLN A 319 11.94 -23.94 3.15
C GLN A 319 11.31 -24.00 1.75
N PRO A 320 10.68 -22.90 1.27
CA PRO A 320 9.95 -22.91 0.01
C PRO A 320 10.86 -23.24 -1.17
N ASP A 321 10.34 -23.98 -2.16
CA ASP A 321 11.02 -24.21 -3.45
C ASP A 321 11.34 -22.89 -4.13
N ARG A 322 10.35 -22.00 -4.16
CA ARG A 322 10.46 -20.64 -4.72
C ARG A 322 9.72 -19.64 -3.84
N MET A 323 10.33 -18.48 -3.68
CA MET A 323 9.78 -17.35 -2.94
C MET A 323 9.88 -16.08 -3.75
N ALA A 324 8.84 -15.25 -3.69
CA ALA A 324 8.85 -13.89 -4.18
C ALA A 324 8.60 -12.93 -2.99
N TYR A 325 9.50 -11.98 -2.79
CA TYR A 325 9.45 -11.00 -1.70
C TYR A 325 9.38 -9.59 -2.30
N LEU A 326 8.22 -8.92 -2.21
CA LEU A 326 8.06 -7.51 -2.52
C LEU A 326 8.33 -6.64 -1.27
N SER A 327 9.28 -5.73 -1.33
CA SER A 327 9.70 -4.90 -0.19
C SER A 327 9.85 -3.43 -0.52
N CYS A 328 9.35 -2.57 0.37
CA CYS A 328 9.44 -1.12 0.28
C CYS A 328 10.68 -0.51 0.95
N SER A 329 11.54 -1.34 1.56
CA SER A 329 12.65 -0.91 2.41
C SER A 329 13.90 -1.75 2.16
N ALA A 330 14.88 -1.14 1.47
CA ALA A 330 16.15 -1.80 1.16
C ALA A 330 16.93 -2.27 2.39
N GLY A 331 16.84 -1.54 3.52
CA GLY A 331 17.57 -1.89 4.74
C GLY A 331 17.04 -3.16 5.41
N THR A 332 15.71 -3.27 5.55
CA THR A 332 15.09 -4.48 6.10
C THR A 332 15.13 -5.63 5.11
N LEU A 333 15.01 -5.34 3.81
CA LEU A 333 15.23 -6.35 2.76
C LEU A 333 16.64 -6.94 2.83
N HIS A 334 17.69 -6.11 2.97
CA HIS A 334 19.06 -6.60 3.12
C HIS A 334 19.22 -7.57 4.30
N ARG A 335 18.67 -7.20 5.46
CA ARG A 335 18.66 -8.05 6.66
C ARG A 335 17.99 -9.40 6.38
N ASP A 336 16.79 -9.37 5.83
CA ASP A 336 15.98 -10.57 5.60
C ASP A 336 16.62 -11.47 4.53
N LEU A 337 17.10 -10.91 3.42
CA LEU A 337 17.81 -11.65 2.38
C LEU A 337 19.11 -12.27 2.88
N THR A 338 19.82 -11.61 3.80
CA THR A 338 21.04 -12.18 4.40
C THR A 338 20.70 -13.46 5.17
N ARG A 339 19.63 -13.44 5.97
CA ARG A 339 19.17 -14.61 6.71
C ARG A 339 18.75 -15.75 5.78
N LEU A 340 17.97 -15.44 4.74
CA LEU A 340 17.47 -16.43 3.78
C LEU A 340 18.61 -17.04 2.94
N ASP A 341 19.56 -16.23 2.48
CA ASP A 341 20.73 -16.68 1.71
C ASP A 341 21.63 -17.61 2.52
N SER A 342 21.90 -17.25 3.78
CA SER A 342 22.63 -18.11 4.72
C SER A 342 21.94 -19.44 4.98
N ALA A 343 20.61 -19.52 4.81
CA ALA A 343 19.82 -20.75 4.92
C ALA A 343 19.72 -21.55 3.61
N GLY A 344 20.38 -21.10 2.53
CA GLY A 344 20.39 -21.80 1.25
C GLY A 344 19.32 -21.33 0.24
N CYS A 345 18.65 -20.20 0.49
CA CYS A 345 17.80 -19.55 -0.52
C CYS A 345 18.66 -18.67 -1.42
N GLU A 346 18.91 -19.10 -2.65
CA GLU A 346 19.60 -18.30 -3.66
C GLU A 346 18.74 -17.11 -4.12
N ILE A 347 19.31 -15.92 -4.11
CA ILE A 347 18.70 -14.73 -4.71
C ILE A 347 18.94 -14.82 -6.22
N VAL A 348 17.89 -15.12 -6.98
CA VAL A 348 17.96 -15.31 -8.43
C VAL A 348 17.85 -13.98 -9.16
N LYS A 349 16.97 -13.09 -8.67
CA LYS A 349 16.69 -11.82 -9.34
C LYS A 349 16.18 -10.76 -8.38
N ILE A 350 16.53 -9.50 -8.62
CA ILE A 350 16.07 -8.32 -7.90
C ILE A 350 15.53 -7.35 -8.94
N ILE A 351 14.22 -7.11 -8.93
CA ILE A 351 13.53 -6.23 -9.87
C ILE A 351 13.03 -4.99 -9.10
N PRO A 352 13.62 -3.81 -9.30
CA PRO A 352 13.14 -2.58 -8.69
C PRO A 352 11.91 -2.03 -9.42
N TYR A 353 11.00 -1.40 -8.70
CA TYR A 353 9.83 -0.72 -9.23
C TYR A 353 9.68 0.69 -8.65
N ASP A 354 9.40 1.67 -9.50
CA ASP A 354 9.12 3.06 -9.13
C ASP A 354 7.63 3.28 -8.81
N PHE A 355 7.16 2.73 -7.69
CA PHE A 355 5.77 2.94 -7.22
C PHE A 355 5.53 4.34 -6.65
N PHE A 356 6.61 5.07 -6.35
CA PHE A 356 6.56 6.42 -5.78
C PHE A 356 7.43 7.38 -6.59
N PRO A 357 7.02 7.72 -7.83
CA PRO A 357 7.67 8.77 -8.59
C PRO A 357 7.77 10.05 -7.77
N GLN A 358 8.80 10.85 -8.05
CA GLN A 358 9.12 12.09 -7.33
C GLN A 358 9.65 11.91 -5.90
N THR A 359 9.78 10.68 -5.41
CA THR A 359 10.35 10.37 -4.08
C THR A 359 11.65 9.55 -4.21
N LEU A 360 12.32 9.30 -3.08
CA LEU A 360 13.46 8.38 -2.98
C LEU A 360 13.04 6.90 -2.85
N HIS A 361 11.75 6.60 -2.66
CA HIS A 361 11.30 5.24 -2.37
C HIS A 361 11.35 4.36 -3.62
N VAL A 362 11.71 3.10 -3.41
CA VAL A 362 11.80 2.05 -4.44
C VAL A 362 11.18 0.80 -3.83
N GLU A 363 10.18 0.25 -4.50
CA GLU A 363 9.67 -1.08 -4.20
C GLU A 363 10.58 -2.09 -4.89
N THR A 364 10.89 -3.20 -4.25
CA THR A 364 11.86 -4.17 -4.75
C THR A 364 11.28 -5.56 -4.66
N LEU A 365 11.08 -6.20 -5.82
CA LEU A 365 10.71 -7.61 -5.89
C LEU A 365 11.98 -8.44 -5.94
N THR A 366 12.19 -9.30 -4.94
CA THR A 366 13.27 -10.28 -4.95
C THR A 366 12.71 -11.68 -5.18
N LEU A 367 13.32 -12.39 -6.11
CA LEU A 367 12.97 -13.76 -6.49
C LEU A 367 14.04 -14.69 -5.93
N LEU A 368 13.63 -15.62 -5.07
CA LEU A 368 14.51 -16.56 -4.40
C LEU A 368 14.14 -18.00 -4.74
N LYS A 369 15.15 -18.85 -4.90
CA LYS A 369 14.99 -20.29 -5.10
C LYS A 369 15.81 -21.03 -4.05
N ASN A 370 15.25 -22.08 -3.48
CA ASN A 370 16.03 -22.90 -2.54
C ASN A 370 16.99 -23.81 -3.31
N LYS A 371 18.29 -23.72 -2.97
CA LYS A 371 19.40 -24.43 -3.65
C LYS A 371 19.24 -25.95 -3.65
N LYS A 372 18.45 -26.50 -2.71
CA LYS A 372 18.16 -27.94 -2.61
C LYS A 372 17.28 -28.46 -3.76
N TYR A 373 16.42 -27.62 -4.32
CA TYR A 373 15.48 -28.01 -5.37
C TYR A 373 15.97 -27.46 -6.71
N ARG A 374 16.85 -28.19 -7.41
CA ARG A 374 17.40 -27.76 -8.72
C ARG A 374 16.41 -27.97 -9.85
#